data_AF-A0A1R3WSH7-F1
#
_entry.id   AF-A0A1R3WSH7-F1
#
_cell.length_a   1.000
_cell.length_b   1.000
_cell.length_c   1.000
_cell.angle_alpha   90.00
_cell.angle_beta   90.00
_cell.angle_gamma   90.00
#
_symmetry.space_group_name_H-M   'P 1'
#
loop_
_entity.id
_entity.type
_entity.pdbx_description
1 polymer ?
#
loop_
_entity_poly.entity_id
_entity_poly.type
_entity_poly.pdbx_seq_one_letter_code
_entity_poly.pdbx_strand_id
1 'polypeptide(L)'
;MPFWDKRQVAPGVRLQWGAFSFPPVIGWLSMRNAIVDEAEQYYAGWLKRQQSFAEYSAHTGIEFTLSAAADPAHALQLMGAYQKAGVEHLTEDLRERIEAAARCFACLCPPVVDTPDDTAPDAEPAPPEIPRAA
;
A
#
# COMPACT_ATOMS: atom_id res chain seq x y z
N MET A 1 -11.33 -33.56 -14.48
CA MET A 1 -10.54 -32.31 -14.44
C MET A 1 -10.22 -31.92 -15.88
N PRO A 2 -10.78 -30.83 -16.42
CA PRO A 2 -10.47 -30.44 -17.79
C PRO A 2 -9.05 -29.86 -17.85
N PHE A 3 -8.32 -30.34 -18.85
CA PHE A 3 -6.92 -30.14 -19.15
C PHE A 3 -6.79 -28.87 -20.00
N TRP A 4 -5.92 -27.95 -19.64
CA TRP A 4 -5.73 -26.68 -20.37
C TRP A 4 -5.05 -26.93 -21.72
N ASP A 5 -5.73 -26.61 -22.82
CA ASP A 5 -5.12 -26.52 -24.14
C ASP A 5 -4.25 -25.24 -24.20
N LYS A 6 -2.97 -25.40 -24.55
CA LYS A 6 -1.93 -24.35 -24.52
C LYS A 6 -1.95 -23.44 -25.74
N ARG A 7 -3.03 -23.41 -26.50
CA ARG A 7 -3.13 -22.60 -27.72
C ARG A 7 -4.12 -21.47 -27.52
N GLN A 8 -3.58 -20.25 -27.60
CA GLN A 8 -4.28 -18.96 -27.70
C GLN A 8 -4.74 -18.34 -26.38
N VAL A 9 -3.79 -17.77 -25.64
CA VAL A 9 -4.08 -16.52 -24.92
C VAL A 9 -3.48 -15.41 -25.78
N ALA A 10 -4.31 -14.78 -26.61
CA ALA A 10 -3.88 -13.64 -27.40
C ALA A 10 -3.47 -12.47 -26.48
N PRO A 11 -2.52 -11.61 -26.89
CA PRO A 11 -2.21 -10.39 -26.15
C PRO A 11 -3.50 -9.56 -25.98
N GLY A 12 -3.91 -9.32 -24.74
CA GLY A 12 -5.11 -8.53 -24.42
C GLY A 12 -6.34 -9.33 -23.92
N VAL A 13 -6.28 -10.65 -23.81
CA VAL A 13 -7.40 -11.44 -23.26
C VAL A 13 -7.47 -11.28 -21.73
N ARG A 14 -8.53 -10.63 -21.22
CA ARG A 14 -8.90 -10.70 -19.80
C ARG A 14 -9.53 -12.05 -19.51
N LEU A 15 -9.00 -12.77 -18.52
CA LEU A 15 -9.69 -13.93 -17.96
C LEU A 15 -10.80 -13.39 -17.04
N GLN A 16 -12.04 -13.52 -17.50
CA GLN A 16 -13.21 -13.10 -16.76
C GLN A 16 -13.77 -14.30 -16.00
N TRP A 17 -13.62 -14.30 -14.68
CA TRP A 17 -14.30 -15.25 -13.78
C TRP A 17 -15.40 -14.46 -13.05
N GLY A 18 -16.63 -14.53 -13.56
CA GLY A 18 -17.74 -13.74 -13.02
C GLY A 18 -17.47 -12.23 -13.08
N ALA A 19 -17.71 -11.51 -11.98
CA ALA A 19 -17.52 -10.05 -11.90
C ALA A 19 -16.04 -9.62 -11.79
N PHE A 20 -15.09 -10.55 -11.69
CA PHE A 20 -13.67 -10.23 -11.55
C PHE A 20 -12.95 -10.39 -12.89
N SER A 21 -12.44 -9.28 -13.41
CA SER A 21 -11.50 -9.32 -14.53
C SER A 21 -10.07 -9.37 -13.99
N PHE A 22 -9.37 -10.48 -14.22
CA PHE A 22 -7.95 -10.54 -13.87
C PHE A 22 -7.13 -9.67 -14.84
N PRO A 23 -6.10 -8.95 -14.35
CA PRO A 23 -5.19 -8.26 -15.25
C PRO A 23 -4.54 -9.27 -16.20
N PRO A 24 -4.22 -8.88 -17.45
CA PRO A 24 -3.43 -9.73 -18.34
C PRO A 24 -2.12 -10.14 -17.63
N VAL A 25 -1.51 -11.27 -18.01
CA VAL A 25 -0.33 -11.84 -17.32
C VAL A 25 0.77 -10.80 -17.05
N ILE A 26 1.02 -9.90 -18.01
CA ILE A 26 1.98 -8.79 -17.83
C ILE A 26 1.54 -7.84 -16.72
N GLY A 27 0.26 -7.44 -16.68
CA GLY A 27 -0.31 -6.62 -15.61
C GLY A 27 -0.26 -7.30 -14.25
N TRP A 28 -0.52 -8.62 -14.18
CA TRP A 28 -0.36 -9.40 -12.96
C TRP A 28 1.09 -9.41 -12.46
N LEU A 29 2.06 -9.63 -13.35
CA LEU A 29 3.48 -9.64 -12.99
C LEU A 29 3.95 -8.26 -12.51
N SER A 30 3.55 -7.18 -13.18
CA SER A 30 3.87 -5.82 -12.75
C SER A 30 3.29 -5.49 -11.38
N MET A 31 2.02 -5.85 -11.14
CA MET A 31 1.35 -5.67 -9.84
C MET A 31 2.04 -6.48 -8.75
N ARG A 32 2.37 -7.75 -9.02
CA ARG A 32 3.10 -8.61 -8.08
C ARG A 32 4.45 -8.00 -7.72
N ASN A 33 5.21 -7.52 -8.70
CA ASN A 33 6.51 -6.91 -8.45
C ASN A 33 6.37 -5.63 -7.61
N ALA A 34 5.38 -4.78 -7.89
CA ALA A 34 5.13 -3.58 -7.08
C ALA A 34 4.80 -3.92 -5.61
N ILE A 35 4.02 -4.96 -5.35
CA ILE A 35 3.72 -5.43 -3.99
C ILE A 35 4.99 -5.95 -3.30
N VAL A 36 5.85 -6.68 -4.03
CA VAL A 36 7.13 -7.16 -3.50
C VAL A 36 8.05 -6.00 -3.16
N ASP A 37 8.17 -5.01 -4.04
CA ASP A 37 9.01 -3.83 -3.83
C ASP A 37 8.55 -3.02 -2.60
N GLU A 38 7.23 -2.86 -2.41
CA GLU A 38 6.65 -2.23 -1.22
C GLU A 38 6.94 -3.02 0.06
N ALA A 39 6.85 -4.35 0.01
CA ALA A 39 7.17 -5.20 1.14
C ALA A 39 8.66 -5.11 1.50
N GLU A 40 9.55 -5.13 0.52
CA GLU A 40 11.00 -4.99 0.74
C GLU A 40 11.34 -3.64 1.38
N GLN A 41 10.76 -2.55 0.89
CA GLN A 41 10.94 -1.22 1.46
C GLN A 41 10.44 -1.14 2.91
N TYR A 42 9.24 -1.68 3.18
CA TYR A 42 8.70 -1.75 4.53
C TYR A 42 9.61 -2.52 5.47
N TYR A 43 10.04 -3.73 5.10
CA TYR A 43 10.88 -4.57 5.96
C TYR A 43 12.28 -3.97 6.17
N ALA A 44 12.86 -3.33 5.16
CA ALA A 44 14.12 -2.60 5.32
C ALA A 44 14.01 -1.46 6.33
N GLY A 45 12.92 -0.69 6.30
CA GLY A 45 12.64 0.35 7.28
C GLY A 45 12.36 -0.20 8.67
N TRP A 46 11.54 -1.25 8.76
CA TRP A 46 11.18 -1.92 10.01
C TRP A 46 12.41 -2.47 10.74
N LEU A 47 13.30 -3.18 10.03
CA LEU A 47 14.54 -3.71 10.62
C LEU A 47 15.43 -2.61 11.21
N LYS A 48 15.54 -1.47 10.52
CA LYS A 48 16.29 -0.30 11.03
C LYS A 48 15.68 0.24 12.32
N ARG A 49 14.35 0.42 12.37
CA ARG A 49 13.67 0.90 13.59
C ARG A 49 13.83 -0.08 14.74
N GLN A 50 13.70 -1.39 14.48
CA GLN A 50 13.92 -2.43 15.49
C GLN A 50 15.35 -2.43 16.03
N GLN A 51 16.34 -2.27 15.15
CA GLN A 51 17.73 -2.14 15.57
C GLN A 51 17.94 -0.90 16.46
N SER A 52 17.47 0.28 16.02
CA SER A 52 17.60 1.51 16.80
C SER A 52 16.91 1.42 18.16
N PHE A 53 15.73 0.81 18.23
CA PHE A 53 15.05 0.59 19.50
C PHE A 53 15.78 -0.42 20.40
N ALA A 54 16.36 -1.47 19.83
CA ALA A 54 17.17 -2.43 20.58
C ALA A 54 18.43 -1.77 21.18
N GLU A 55 19.11 -0.92 20.42
CA GLU A 55 20.26 -0.13 20.89
C GLU A 55 19.87 0.80 22.03
N TYR A 56 18.77 1.55 21.87
CA TYR A 56 18.22 2.39 22.93
C TYR A 56 17.88 1.57 24.19
N SER A 57 17.20 0.44 24.03
CA SER A 57 16.80 -0.44 25.13
C SER A 57 18.01 -0.97 25.91
N ALA A 58 19.05 -1.39 25.20
CA ALA A 58 20.29 -1.87 25.80
C ALA A 58 20.99 -0.75 26.59
N HIS A 59 21.09 0.45 26.00
CA HIS A 59 21.68 1.61 26.68
C HIS A 59 20.92 1.97 27.95
N THR A 60 19.60 2.10 27.87
CA THR A 60 18.75 2.44 29.03
C THR A 60 18.82 1.35 30.11
N GLY A 61 18.88 0.07 29.73
CA GLY A 61 19.03 -1.03 30.69
C GLY A 61 20.36 -1.01 31.45
N ILE A 62 21.46 -0.68 30.75
CA ILE A 62 22.78 -0.49 31.36
C ILE A 62 22.72 0.70 32.33
N GLU A 63 22.23 1.85 31.88
CA GLU A 63 22.14 3.07 32.70
C GLU A 63 21.27 2.84 33.94
N PHE A 64 20.12 2.20 33.78
CA PHE A 64 19.24 1.83 34.89
C PHE A 64 19.98 0.97 35.92
N THR A 65 20.73 -0.04 35.47
CA THR A 65 21.47 -0.94 36.36
C THR A 65 22.55 -0.20 37.14
N LEU A 66 23.23 0.75 36.49
CA LEU A 66 24.25 1.58 37.13
C LEU A 66 23.65 2.58 38.14
N SER A 67 22.43 3.06 37.90
CA SER A 67 21.77 4.07 38.72
C SER A 67 20.88 3.51 39.83
N ALA A 68 20.34 2.29 39.71
CA ALA A 68 19.29 1.78 40.59
C ALA A 68 19.64 1.79 42.09
N ALA A 69 20.91 1.57 42.45
CA ALA A 69 21.36 1.59 43.84
C ALA A 69 21.79 2.99 44.32
N ALA A 70 22.30 3.83 43.42
CA ALA A 70 22.89 5.13 43.75
C ALA A 70 21.87 6.28 43.71
N ASP A 71 20.93 6.22 42.76
CA ASP A 71 19.86 7.20 42.55
C ASP A 71 18.57 6.51 42.07
N PRO A 72 17.71 6.07 43.00
CA PRO A 72 16.44 5.43 42.67
C PRO A 72 15.48 6.34 41.91
N ALA A 73 15.56 7.67 42.09
CA ALA A 73 14.68 8.61 41.40
C ALA A 73 15.04 8.68 39.91
N HIS A 74 16.33 8.76 39.59
CA HIS A 74 16.81 8.68 38.21
C HIS A 74 16.47 7.35 37.55
N ALA A 75 16.63 6.23 38.28
CA ALA A 75 16.27 4.91 37.77
C ALA A 75 14.77 4.81 37.40
N LEU A 76 13.88 5.39 38.22
CA LEU A 76 12.45 5.46 37.90
C LEU A 76 12.16 6.36 36.68
N GLN A 77 12.89 7.46 36.52
CA GLN A 77 12.78 8.33 35.34
C GLN A 77 13.19 7.59 34.06
N LEU A 78 14.31 6.85 34.10
CA LEU A 78 14.76 6.01 32.98
C LEU A 78 13.72 4.97 32.60
N MET A 79 13.11 4.31 33.59
CA MET A 79 12.05 3.34 33.34
C MET A 79 10.80 3.98 32.72
N GLY A 80 10.40 5.16 33.19
CA GLY A 80 9.29 5.92 32.60
C GLY A 80 9.57 6.36 31.16
N ALA A 81 10.78 6.87 30.90
CA ALA A 81 11.23 7.24 29.56
C ALA A 81 11.24 6.03 28.61
N TYR A 82 11.75 4.89 29.08
CA TYR A 82 11.76 3.64 28.33
C TYR A 82 10.35 3.16 27.96
N GLN A 83 9.43 3.15 28.93
CA GLN A 83 8.04 2.77 28.68
C GLN A 83 7.38 3.67 27.65
N LYS A 84 7.58 4.99 27.76
CA LYS A 84 7.07 5.96 26.79
C LYS A 84 7.64 5.70 25.39
N ALA A 85 8.96 5.57 25.27
CA ALA A 85 9.63 5.29 24.01
C ALA A 85 9.16 3.96 23.39
N GLY A 86 8.89 2.94 24.21
CA GLY A 86 8.34 1.67 23.75
C GLY A 86 6.94 1.80 23.12
N VAL A 87 6.06 2.60 23.72
CA VAL A 87 4.72 2.87 23.16
C VAL A 87 4.82 3.67 21.86
N GLU A 88 5.68 4.69 21.82
CA GLU A 88 5.93 5.48 20.62
C GLU A 88 6.46 4.59 19.48
N HIS A 89 7.44 3.73 19.76
CA HIS A 89 7.99 2.76 18.81
C HIS A 89 6.92 1.81 18.24
N LEU A 90 6.08 1.23 19.10
CA LEU A 90 4.99 0.34 18.67
C LEU A 90 3.94 1.06 17.83
N THR A 91 3.62 2.31 18.18
CA THR A 91 2.63 3.12 17.47
C THR A 91 3.13 3.50 16.07
N GLU A 92 4.41 3.86 15.98
CA GLU A 92 5.07 4.17 14.72
C GLU A 92 5.18 2.93 13.81
N ASP A 93 5.55 1.77 14.36
CA ASP A 93 5.59 0.52 13.60
C ASP A 93 4.20 0.11 13.08
N LEU A 94 3.15 0.32 13.86
CA LEU A 94 1.77 0.09 13.42
C LEU A 94 1.38 1.04 12.28
N ARG A 95 1.68 2.33 12.42
CA ARG A 95 1.40 3.35 11.38
C ARG A 95 2.05 2.96 10.06
N GLU A 96 3.34 2.68 10.09
CA GLU A 96 4.12 2.29 8.92
C GLU A 96 3.62 0.99 8.28
N ARG A 97 3.17 0.03 9.09
CA ARG A 97 2.56 -1.22 8.59
C ARG A 97 1.24 -0.97 7.89
N ILE A 98 0.38 -0.10 8.45
CA ILE A 98 -0.91 0.26 7.84
C ILE A 98 -0.67 0.98 6.52
N GLU A 99 0.28 1.91 6.46
CA GLU A 99 0.61 2.65 5.24
C GLU A 99 1.18 1.74 4.14
N ALA A 100 2.08 0.81 4.49
CA ALA A 100 2.60 -0.17 3.54
C ALA A 100 1.48 -1.08 3.00
N ALA A 101 0.56 -1.54 3.87
CA ALA A 101 -0.60 -2.33 3.47
C ALA A 101 -1.54 -1.53 2.54
N ALA A 102 -1.75 -0.24 2.81
CA ALA A 102 -2.55 0.64 1.97
C ALA A 102 -1.92 0.82 0.57
N ARG A 103 -0.59 1.01 0.49
CA ARG A 103 0.13 1.08 -0.80
C ARG A 103 0.04 -0.23 -1.58
N CYS A 104 0.20 -1.37 -0.91
CA CYS A 104 -0.01 -2.69 -1.54
C CYS A 104 -1.44 -2.86 -2.06
N PHE A 105 -2.45 -2.40 -1.31
CA PHE A 105 -3.85 -2.44 -1.75
C PHE A 105 -4.10 -1.53 -2.96
N ALA A 106 -3.48 -0.36 -3.01
CA ALA A 106 -3.55 0.54 -4.16
C ALA A 106 -2.97 -0.10 -5.43
N CYS A 107 -1.97 -0.99 -5.31
CA CYS A 107 -1.48 -1.77 -6.46
C CYS A 107 -2.54 -2.75 -7.00
N LEU A 108 -3.41 -3.29 -6.14
CA LEU A 108 -4.48 -4.24 -6.51
C LEU A 108 -5.70 -3.55 -7.13
N CYS A 109 -5.98 -2.32 -6.68
CA CYS A 109 -7.11 -1.51 -7.11
C CYS A 109 -6.59 -0.22 -7.76
N PRO A 110 -6.16 -0.26 -9.05
CA PRO A 110 -5.84 0.99 -9.74
C PRO A 110 -7.07 1.91 -9.65
N PRO A 111 -6.87 3.21 -9.39
CA PRO A 111 -7.97 4.14 -9.31
C PRO A 111 -8.81 4.03 -10.57
N VAL A 112 -10.13 3.95 -10.42
CA VAL A 112 -11.05 4.13 -11.54
C VAL A 112 -10.84 5.58 -11.98
N VAL A 113 -9.96 5.76 -12.95
CA VAL A 113 -9.87 7.02 -13.68
C VAL A 113 -11.21 7.10 -14.40
N ASP A 114 -12.06 8.04 -14.00
CA ASP A 114 -13.20 8.46 -14.82
C ASP A 114 -12.62 8.85 -16.17
N THR A 115 -12.61 7.90 -17.11
CA THR A 115 -12.51 8.25 -18.52
C THR A 115 -13.69 9.17 -18.78
N PRO A 116 -13.46 10.45 -19.15
CA PRO A 116 -14.57 11.28 -19.59
C PRO A 116 -15.26 10.52 -20.70
N ASP A 117 -16.54 10.25 -20.47
CA ASP A 117 -17.44 9.59 -21.40
C ASP A 117 -17.57 10.51 -22.62
N ASP A 118 -16.70 10.32 -23.62
CA ASP A 118 -16.77 10.98 -24.93
C ASP A 118 -17.91 10.41 -25.79
N THR A 119 -19.00 10.00 -25.14
CA THR A 119 -20.26 9.63 -25.79
C THR A 119 -21.22 10.81 -25.70
N ALA A 120 -20.87 11.92 -26.37
CA ALA A 120 -21.88 12.90 -26.73
C ALA A 120 -22.87 12.23 -27.71
N PRO A 121 -24.18 12.17 -27.41
CA PRO A 121 -25.14 11.62 -28.34
C PRO A 121 -25.18 12.49 -29.61
N ASP A 122 -25.24 11.82 -30.75
CA ASP A 122 -25.40 12.37 -32.10
C ASP A 122 -26.26 13.63 -32.11
N ALA A 123 -25.70 14.71 -32.66
CA ALA A 123 -26.47 15.88 -33.04
C ALA A 123 -27.58 15.47 -34.02
N GLU A 124 -28.81 15.49 -33.53
CA GLU A 124 -30.04 15.37 -34.30
C GLU A 124 -29.94 16.31 -35.53
N PRO A 125 -30.05 15.79 -36.77
CA PRO A 125 -29.97 16.64 -37.95
C PRO A 125 -31.18 17.58 -37.97
N ALA A 126 -30.92 18.88 -37.96
CA ALA A 126 -31.93 19.92 -38.06
C ALA A 126 -32.84 19.67 -39.28
N PRO A 127 -34.18 19.81 -39.15
CA PRO A 127 -35.08 19.63 -40.27
C PRO A 127 -34.84 20.71 -41.35
N PRO A 128 -34.98 20.38 -42.64
CA PRO A 128 -34.70 21.33 -43.72
C PRO A 128 -35.71 22.49 -43.71
N GLU A 129 -35.20 23.72 -43.73
CA GLU A 129 -35.99 24.93 -43.93
C GLU A 129 -36.64 24.91 -45.32
N ILE A 130 -37.97 25.03 -45.35
CA ILE A 130 -38.73 25.24 -46.59
C ILE A 130 -38.60 26.72 -46.96
N PRO A 131 -38.08 27.08 -48.16
CA PRO A 131 -38.00 28.48 -48.57
C PRO A 131 -39.41 29.06 -48.72
N ARG A 132 -39.68 30.14 -47.98
CA ARG A 132 -40.88 30.97 -48.21
C ARG A 132 -40.70 31.71 -49.53
N ALA A 133 -41.61 31.46 -50.48
CA ALA A 133 -41.70 32.21 -51.72
C ALA A 133 -42.03 33.68 -51.42
N ALA A 134 -41.39 34.58 -52.15
CA ALA A 134 -41.57 36.03 -52.10
C ALA A 134 -42.92 36.48 -52.66
#